data_AF-A0A8T1R1I6-F1
#
_entry.id   AF-A0A8T1R1I6-F1
#
_cell.length_a   1.000
_cell.length_b   1.000
_cell.length_c   1.000
_cell.angle_alpha   90.00
_cell.angle_beta   90.00
_cell.angle_gamma   90.00
#
_symmetry.space_group_name_H-M   'P 1'
#
loop_
_entity.id
_entity.type
_entity.pdbx_description
1 polymer ?
#
loop_
_entity_poly.entity_id
_entity_poly.type
_entity_poly.pdbx_seq_one_letter_code
_entity_poly.pdbx_strand_id
1 'polypeptide(L)'
;MFWKFSMQKLTERYLNHANGGKFNNIAGDQYMQQLMRENVSMAKTMELLDVSQRKLLGHGLNLCTCEELEEIESQLERSLCRIRERKAQLLMDQIKHLKDKERLLREENASLREKLPVAQEKEIVPNCSQSSQGSDIDVETELFLGLPQMRCS
;
A
#
# COMPACT_ATOMS: atom_id res chain seq x y z
N MET A 1 6.37 -30.85 75.84
CA MET A 1 6.24 -29.42 75.48
C MET A 1 7.26 -28.94 74.44
N PHE A 2 8.52 -29.39 74.47
CA PHE A 2 9.58 -28.89 73.58
C PHE A 2 9.34 -29.03 72.07
N TRP A 3 8.74 -30.14 71.61
CA TRP A 3 8.51 -30.38 70.18
C TRP A 3 7.44 -29.47 69.53
N LYS A 4 6.40 -29.11 70.29
CA LYS A 4 5.34 -28.21 69.80
C LYS A 4 5.89 -26.81 69.55
N PHE A 5 6.78 -26.34 70.43
CA PHE A 5 7.47 -25.06 70.29
C PHE A 5 8.48 -25.08 69.14
N SER A 6 9.19 -26.18 68.94
CA SER A 6 10.12 -26.37 67.81
C SER A 6 9.39 -26.35 66.46
N MET A 7 8.25 -27.07 66.36
CA MET A 7 7.41 -27.05 65.17
C MET A 7 6.82 -25.67 64.89
N GLN A 8 6.30 -24.98 65.91
CA GLN A 8 5.78 -23.62 65.75
C GLN A 8 6.86 -22.67 65.23
N LYS A 9 8.08 -22.70 65.78
CA LYS A 9 9.21 -21.91 65.31
C LYS A 9 9.63 -22.26 63.88
N LEU A 10 9.55 -23.52 63.50
CA LEU A 10 9.86 -23.96 62.15
C LEU A 10 8.81 -23.44 61.16
N THR A 11 7.52 -23.62 61.48
CA THR A 11 6.40 -23.11 60.68
C THR A 11 6.47 -21.59 60.53
N GLU A 12 6.77 -20.88 61.61
CA GLU A 12 6.92 -19.42 61.62
C GLU A 12 8.10 -18.96 60.76
N ARG A 13 9.24 -19.66 60.78
CA ARG A 13 10.36 -19.36 59.86
C ARG A 13 9.99 -19.57 58.40
N TYR A 14 9.27 -20.64 58.06
CA TYR A 14 8.83 -20.86 56.67
C TYR A 14 7.78 -19.83 56.23
N LEU A 15 6.83 -19.49 57.10
CA LEU A 15 5.84 -18.45 56.82
C LEU A 15 6.51 -17.08 56.62
N ASN A 16 7.51 -16.74 57.45
CA ASN A 16 8.30 -15.53 57.31
C ASN A 16 9.21 -15.55 56.08
N HIS A 17 9.67 -16.70 55.61
CA HIS A 17 10.45 -16.80 54.37
C HIS A 17 9.57 -16.70 53.12
N ALA A 18 8.36 -17.26 53.18
CA ALA A 18 7.34 -17.15 52.13
C ALA A 18 6.73 -15.73 52.04
N ASN A 19 6.60 -15.04 53.18
CA ASN A 19 6.17 -13.64 53.24
C ASN A 19 7.33 -12.65 53.05
N GLY A 20 8.56 -13.01 53.42
CA GLY A 20 9.76 -12.18 53.27
C GLY A 20 10.17 -11.96 51.81
N GLY A 21 9.79 -12.86 50.90
CA GLY A 21 9.90 -12.66 49.45
C GLY A 21 8.89 -11.68 48.86
N LYS A 22 7.82 -11.34 49.60
CA LYS A 22 6.77 -10.40 49.15
C LYS A 22 7.11 -8.94 49.50
N PHE A 23 7.93 -8.69 50.51
CA PHE A 23 8.26 -7.32 50.94
C PHE A 23 9.34 -6.64 50.10
N ASN A 24 10.12 -7.39 49.31
CA ASN A 24 11.24 -6.84 48.53
C ASN A 24 11.04 -6.83 47.00
N ASN A 25 9.85 -7.21 46.50
CA ASN A 25 9.54 -7.16 45.07
C ASN A 25 8.71 -5.92 44.68
N ILE A 26 8.71 -4.86 45.50
CA ILE A 26 7.97 -3.62 45.20
C ILE A 26 8.38 -3.05 43.82
N ALA A 27 9.67 -3.08 43.49
CA ALA A 27 10.17 -2.63 42.19
C ALA A 27 9.73 -3.54 41.03
N GLY A 28 9.73 -4.86 41.23
CA GLY A 28 9.25 -5.84 40.25
C GLY A 28 7.73 -5.76 40.03
N ASP A 29 6.97 -5.60 41.10
CA ASP A 29 5.52 -5.44 41.07
C ASP A 29 5.12 -4.09 40.46
N GLN A 30 5.84 -3.00 40.75
CA GLN A 30 5.63 -1.70 40.11
C GLN A 30 5.95 -1.73 38.62
N TYR A 31 7.05 -2.39 38.22
CA TYR A 31 7.42 -2.60 36.83
C TYR A 31 6.37 -3.45 36.09
N MET A 32 5.90 -4.52 36.71
CA MET A 32 4.86 -5.37 36.15
C MET A 32 3.53 -4.61 36.01
N GLN A 33 3.13 -3.83 37.01
CA GLN A 33 1.96 -2.97 36.93
C GLN A 33 2.09 -1.90 35.84
N GLN A 34 3.28 -1.32 35.67
CA GLN A 34 3.55 -0.39 34.56
C GLN A 34 3.39 -1.08 33.22
N LEU A 35 3.99 -2.26 33.03
CA LEU A 35 3.88 -3.02 31.80
C LEU A 35 2.42 -3.41 31.50
N MET A 36 1.64 -3.77 32.52
CA MET A 36 0.21 -4.04 32.36
C MET A 36 -0.56 -2.78 31.93
N ARG A 37 -0.27 -1.61 32.52
CA ARG A 37 -0.88 -0.34 32.10
C ARG A 37 -0.53 0.01 30.66
N GLU A 38 0.73 -0.14 30.28
CA GLU A 38 1.20 0.09 28.90
C GLU A 38 0.53 -0.87 27.92
N ASN A 39 0.41 -2.15 28.28
CA ASN A 39 -0.27 -3.15 27.46
C ASN A 39 -1.76 -2.81 27.25
N VAL A 40 -2.47 -2.45 28.33
CA VAL A 40 -3.88 -2.02 28.25
C VAL A 40 -4.01 -0.74 27.42
N SER A 41 -3.08 0.21 27.56
CA SER A 41 -3.06 1.43 26.76
C SER A 41 -2.86 1.10 25.27
N MET A 42 -1.93 0.21 24.96
CA MET A 42 -1.66 -0.21 23.58
C MET A 42 -2.85 -0.96 22.97
N ALA A 43 -3.51 -1.82 23.72
CA ALA A 43 -4.70 -2.53 23.26
C ALA A 43 -5.82 -1.54 22.90
N LYS A 44 -6.02 -0.49 23.71
CA LYS A 44 -7.01 0.56 23.43
C LYS A 44 -6.67 1.39 22.21
N THR A 45 -5.39 1.74 22.00
CA THR A 45 -4.98 2.48 20.80
C THR A 45 -5.18 1.63 19.54
N MET A 46 -4.87 0.33 19.59
CA MET A 46 -5.15 -0.60 18.50
C MET A 46 -6.63 -0.67 18.16
N GLU A 47 -7.50 -0.80 19.16
CA GLU A 47 -8.95 -0.83 18.97
C GLU A 47 -9.47 0.46 18.32
N LEU A 48 -9.01 1.62 18.79
CA LEU A 48 -9.39 2.91 18.21
C LEU A 48 -8.94 3.04 16.75
N LEU A 49 -7.72 2.59 16.44
CA LEU A 49 -7.18 2.61 15.08
C LEU A 49 -7.97 1.69 14.15
N ASP A 50 -8.32 0.49 14.61
CA ASP A 50 -9.14 -0.46 13.84
C ASP A 50 -10.53 0.10 13.54
N VAL A 51 -11.18 0.71 14.53
CA VAL A 51 -12.48 1.41 14.34
C VAL A 51 -12.34 2.54 13.31
N SER A 52 -11.30 3.36 13.44
CA SER A 52 -11.04 4.45 12.49
C SER A 52 -10.81 3.94 11.07
N GLN A 53 -10.00 2.89 10.90
CA GLN A 53 -9.76 2.25 9.62
C GLN A 53 -11.06 1.71 9.02
N ARG A 54 -11.88 1.00 9.80
CA ARG A 54 -13.18 0.48 9.35
C ARG A 54 -14.10 1.60 8.89
N LYS A 55 -14.18 2.72 9.62
CA LYS A 55 -14.95 3.90 9.23
C LYS A 55 -14.44 4.49 7.89
N LEU A 56 -13.12 4.65 7.73
CA LEU A 56 -12.53 5.12 6.47
C LEU A 56 -12.78 4.20 5.27
N LEU A 57 -12.97 2.90 5.54
CA LEU A 57 -13.36 1.89 4.53
C LEU A 57 -14.88 1.83 4.30
N GLY A 58 -15.66 2.68 4.96
CA GLY A 58 -17.11 2.77 4.81
C GLY A 58 -17.92 1.81 5.67
N HIS A 59 -17.30 1.14 6.65
CA HIS A 59 -17.99 0.23 7.56
C HIS A 59 -18.50 0.94 8.81
N GLY A 60 -19.70 0.56 9.28
CA GLY A 60 -20.26 1.07 10.55
C GLY A 60 -20.64 2.55 10.56
N LEU A 61 -20.77 3.17 9.38
CA LEU A 61 -21.11 4.59 9.22
C LEU A 61 -22.50 4.95 9.73
N ASN A 62 -23.40 3.97 9.87
CA ASN A 62 -24.75 4.17 10.41
C ASN A 62 -24.76 4.59 11.89
N LEU A 63 -23.62 4.43 12.59
CA LEU A 63 -23.44 4.87 13.97
C LEU A 63 -22.71 6.21 14.07
N CYS A 64 -22.28 6.77 12.94
CA CYS A 64 -21.58 8.05 12.89
C CYS A 64 -22.55 9.22 12.92
N THR A 65 -22.13 10.29 13.58
CA THR A 65 -22.79 11.59 13.52
C THR A 65 -22.49 12.29 12.18
N CYS A 66 -23.27 13.32 11.83
CA CYS A 66 -23.01 14.10 10.61
C CYS A 66 -21.61 14.75 10.62
N GLU A 67 -21.18 15.28 11.77
CA GLU A 67 -19.85 15.89 11.92
C GLU A 67 -18.72 14.87 11.68
N GLU A 68 -18.83 13.66 12.23
CA GLU A 68 -17.86 12.59 11.98
C GLU A 68 -17.83 12.16 10.51
N LEU A 69 -18.99 12.13 9.83
CA LEU A 69 -19.06 11.79 8.41
C LEU A 69 -18.41 12.87 7.54
N GLU A 70 -18.63 14.15 7.84
CA GLU A 70 -17.97 15.27 7.16
C GLU A 70 -16.44 15.24 7.34
N GLU A 71 -15.96 14.88 8.54
CA GLU A 71 -14.53 14.73 8.79
C GLU A 71 -13.91 13.57 7.97
N ILE A 72 -14.60 12.42 7.93
CA ILE A 72 -14.20 11.26 7.13
C ILE A 72 -14.14 11.63 5.65
N GLU A 73 -15.18 12.29 5.13
CA GLU A 73 -15.25 12.75 3.73
C GLU A 73 -14.09 13.69 3.41
N SER A 74 -13.89 14.73 4.24
CA SER A 74 -12.79 15.68 4.08
C SER A 74 -11.42 15.00 4.10
N GLN A 75 -11.23 14.02 4.98
CA GLN A 75 -9.98 13.26 5.04
C GLN A 75 -9.76 12.44 3.77
N LEU A 76 -10.79 11.75 3.28
CA LEU A 76 -10.72 10.97 2.05
C LEU A 76 -10.45 11.86 0.84
N GLU A 77 -11.15 12.98 0.71
CA GLU A 77 -10.96 13.93 -0.39
C GLU A 77 -9.54 14.48 -0.41
N ARG A 78 -9.03 14.96 0.73
CA ARG A 78 -7.65 15.48 0.84
C ARG A 78 -6.61 14.42 0.47
N SER A 79 -6.78 13.19 0.96
CA SER A 79 -5.84 12.10 0.66
C SER A 79 -5.87 11.70 -0.81
N LEU A 80 -7.06 11.62 -1.42
CA LEU A 80 -7.25 11.31 -2.82
C LEU A 80 -6.68 12.40 -3.74
N CYS A 81 -6.87 13.67 -3.37
CA CYS A 81 -6.27 14.80 -4.05
C CYS A 81 -4.74 14.67 -4.10
N ARG A 82 -4.09 14.44 -2.94
CA ARG A 82 -2.64 14.23 -2.86
C ARG A 82 -2.14 13.05 -3.71
N ILE A 83 -2.88 11.93 -3.71
CA ILE A 83 -2.54 10.75 -4.54
C ILE A 83 -2.61 11.11 -6.02
N ARG A 84 -3.68 11.79 -6.44
CA ARG A 84 -3.87 12.22 -7.85
C ARG A 84 -2.78 13.18 -8.29
N GLU A 85 -2.48 14.19 -7.48
CA GLU A 85 -1.40 15.14 -7.73
C GLU A 85 -0.05 14.43 -7.90
N ARG A 86 0.29 13.54 -6.96
CA ARG A 86 1.55 12.78 -7.03
C ARG A 86 1.62 11.89 -8.26
N LYS A 87 0.52 11.21 -8.61
CA LYS A 87 0.43 10.38 -9.82
C LYS A 87 0.59 11.23 -11.08
N ALA A 88 -0.06 12.39 -11.14
CA ALA A 88 0.05 13.31 -12.27
C ALA A 88 1.50 13.80 -12.43
N GLN A 89 2.14 14.21 -11.34
CA GLN A 89 3.54 14.65 -11.36
C GLN A 89 4.46 13.54 -11.91
N LEU A 90 4.34 12.31 -11.39
CA LEU A 90 5.15 11.19 -11.85
C LEU A 90 4.96 10.88 -13.33
N LEU A 91 3.72 10.95 -13.83
CA LEU A 91 3.43 10.74 -15.25
C LEU A 91 4.01 11.87 -16.10
N MET A 92 3.94 13.12 -15.65
CA MET A 92 4.55 14.25 -16.35
C MET A 92 6.08 14.09 -16.43
N ASP A 93 6.72 13.66 -15.34
CA ASP A 93 8.16 13.39 -15.31
C ASP A 93 8.54 12.28 -16.30
N GLN A 94 7.75 11.19 -16.36
CA GLN A 94 7.95 10.11 -17.33
C GLN A 94 7.78 10.59 -18.78
N ILE A 95 6.74 11.37 -19.07
CA ILE A 95 6.52 11.96 -20.40
C ILE A 95 7.71 12.83 -20.81
N LYS A 96 8.19 13.68 -19.89
CA LYS A 96 9.36 14.54 -20.15
C LYS A 96 10.60 13.71 -20.48
N HIS A 97 10.90 12.72 -19.66
CA HIS A 97 12.05 11.83 -19.87
C HIS A 97 11.96 11.10 -21.23
N LEU A 98 10.79 10.59 -21.59
CA LEU A 98 10.59 9.93 -22.89
C LEU A 98 10.76 10.89 -24.07
N LYS A 99 10.24 12.13 -23.98
CA LYS A 99 10.44 13.15 -25.01
C LYS A 99 11.91 13.52 -25.19
N ASP A 100 12.66 13.64 -24.08
CA ASP A 100 14.09 13.91 -24.14
C ASP A 100 14.86 12.75 -24.80
N LYS A 101 14.50 11.50 -24.46
CA LYS A 101 15.08 10.30 -25.09
C LYS A 101 14.76 10.24 -26.58
N GLU A 102 13.51 10.51 -26.96
CA GLU A 102 13.06 10.55 -28.36
C GLU A 102 13.84 11.60 -29.17
N ARG A 103 14.06 12.79 -28.59
CA ARG A 103 14.86 13.85 -29.20
C ARG A 103 16.30 13.37 -29.46
N LEU A 104 16.96 12.84 -28.44
CA LEU A 104 18.35 12.35 -28.56
C LEU A 104 18.49 11.24 -29.61
N LEU A 105 17.58 10.26 -29.61
CA LEU A 105 17.59 9.18 -30.60
C LEU A 105 17.33 9.68 -32.02
N ARG A 106 16.49 10.71 -32.18
CA ARG A 106 16.24 11.34 -33.49
C ARG A 106 17.48 12.07 -34.01
N GLU A 107 18.16 12.81 -33.15
CA GLU A 107 19.42 13.50 -33.47
C GLU A 107 20.52 12.50 -33.84
N GLU A 108 20.68 11.43 -33.07
CA GLU A 108 21.64 10.36 -33.35
C GLU A 108 21.35 9.66 -34.69
N ASN A 109 20.09 9.28 -34.93
CA ASN A 109 19.68 8.68 -36.20
C ASN A 109 19.94 9.60 -37.40
N ALA A 110 19.70 10.90 -37.26
CA ALA A 110 19.99 11.86 -38.32
C ALA A 110 21.49 11.92 -38.62
N SER A 111 22.34 11.96 -37.59
CA SER A 111 23.80 11.95 -37.75
C SER A 111 24.32 10.65 -38.38
N LEU A 112 23.74 9.50 -38.02
CA LEU A 112 24.11 8.21 -38.61
C LEU A 112 23.69 8.12 -40.09
N ARG A 113 22.51 8.63 -40.44
CA ARG A 113 22.03 8.71 -41.84
C ARG A 113 22.93 9.59 -42.71
N GLU A 114 23.49 10.67 -42.17
CA GLU A 114 24.45 11.53 -42.87
C GLU A 114 25.80 10.82 -43.09
N LYS A 115 26.24 9.99 -42.14
CA LYS A 115 27.52 9.25 -42.21
C LYS A 115 27.46 7.99 -43.07
N LEU A 116 26.26 7.49 -43.37
CA LEU A 116 26.10 6.39 -44.31
C LEU A 116 26.31 6.91 -45.74
N PRO A 117 27.31 6.40 -46.49
CA PRO A 117 27.38 6.68 -47.92
C PRO A 117 26.09 6.18 -48.55
N VAL A 118 25.40 7.03 -49.31
CA VAL A 118 24.09 6.80 -49.90
C VAL A 118 24.06 5.49 -50.71
N ALA A 119 23.75 4.38 -50.05
CA ALA A 119 23.13 3.25 -50.69
C ALA A 119 21.64 3.59 -50.74
N GLN A 120 21.19 4.02 -51.91
CA GLN A 120 19.80 4.32 -52.22
C GLN A 120 18.90 3.15 -51.79
N GLU A 121 18.27 3.24 -50.62
CA GLU A 121 17.03 2.53 -50.38
C GLU A 121 15.97 3.25 -51.20
N LYS A 122 15.69 2.64 -52.36
CA LYS A 122 14.55 2.96 -53.22
C LYS A 122 13.33 3.19 -52.33
N GLU A 123 12.74 4.36 -52.47
CA GLU A 123 11.39 4.60 -52.00
C GLU A 123 10.48 3.51 -52.58
N ILE A 124 9.95 2.63 -51.72
CA ILE A 124 8.69 1.96 -52.04
C ILE A 124 7.61 2.96 -51.67
N VAL A 125 7.41 3.93 -52.57
CA VAL A 125 6.18 4.73 -52.60
C VAL A 125 5.05 3.72 -52.88
N PRO A 126 4.04 3.56 -52.02
CA PRO A 126 2.80 2.97 -52.48
C PRO A 126 2.16 4.04 -53.36
N ASN A 127 2.39 3.93 -54.67
CA ASN A 127 1.72 4.72 -55.68
C ASN A 127 0.22 4.42 -55.60
N CYS A 128 -0.52 5.25 -54.84
CA CYS A 128 -1.96 5.28 -54.92
C CYS A 128 -2.35 6.20 -56.08
N SER A 129 -2.28 5.64 -57.29
CA SER A 129 -2.97 6.19 -58.45
C SER A 129 -4.22 5.35 -58.67
N GLN A 130 -5.35 6.02 -58.43
CA GLN A 130 -6.71 5.67 -58.79
C GLN A 130 -6.81 4.63 -59.91
N SER A 131 -7.35 3.45 -59.60
CA SER A 131 -8.16 2.71 -60.57
C SER A 131 -9.48 2.34 -59.91
N SER A 132 -10.52 2.92 -60.47
CA SER A 132 -11.91 2.65 -60.16
C SER A 132 -12.28 1.30 -60.76
N GLN A 133 -12.33 0.24 -59.94
CA GLN A 133 -13.24 -0.91 -60.08
C GLN A 133 -12.85 -1.97 -59.05
N GLY A 134 -13.34 -1.83 -57.82
CA GLY A 134 -13.38 -2.92 -56.86
C GLY A 134 -14.74 -3.59 -56.93
N SER A 135 -14.82 -4.76 -57.55
CA SER A 135 -15.89 -5.71 -57.30
C SER A 135 -15.85 -6.13 -55.84
N ASP A 136 -17.00 -6.07 -55.19
CA ASP A 136 -17.27 -6.48 -53.81
C ASP A 136 -16.75 -7.90 -53.54
N ILE A 137 -15.71 -8.01 -52.72
CA ILE A 137 -15.25 -9.28 -52.15
C ILE A 137 -15.24 -9.08 -50.65
N ASP A 138 -16.30 -9.57 -50.02
CA ASP A 138 -16.48 -9.60 -48.58
C ASP A 138 -15.50 -10.64 -48.01
N VAL A 139 -14.36 -10.16 -47.49
CA VAL A 139 -13.41 -11.01 -46.77
C VAL A 139 -13.78 -10.93 -45.30
N GLU A 140 -14.46 -11.97 -44.83
CA GLU A 140 -14.77 -12.17 -43.41
C GLU A 140 -13.47 -12.21 -42.62
N THR A 141 -13.13 -11.07 -42.03
CA THR A 141 -12.05 -10.98 -41.05
C THR A 141 -12.68 -11.24 -39.70
N GLU A 142 -12.40 -12.40 -39.11
CA GLU A 142 -12.73 -12.69 -37.71
C GLU A 142 -11.84 -11.84 -36.79
N LEU A 143 -12.01 -10.52 -36.84
CA LEU A 143 -11.42 -9.55 -35.94
C LEU A 143 -12.33 -9.43 -34.72
N PHE A 144 -12.09 -10.29 -33.73
CA PHE A 144 -12.77 -10.18 -32.44
C PHE A 144 -12.21 -8.98 -31.65
N LEU A 145 -12.87 -7.82 -31.77
CA LEU A 145 -12.61 -6.60 -30.98
C LEU A 145 -13.19 -6.71 -29.55
N GLY A 146 -13.16 -7.89 -28.95
CA GLY A 146 -13.68 -8.15 -27.60
C GLY A 146 -12.57 -8.32 -26.57
N LEU A 147 -12.84 -7.91 -25.33
CA LEU A 147 -11.94 -8.11 -24.19
C LEU A 147 -11.63 -9.60 -23.99
N PRO A 148 -10.36 -9.98 -23.76
CA PRO A 148 -9.96 -11.38 -23.67
C PRO A 148 -10.64 -12.07 -22.48
N GLN A 149 -11.19 -13.26 -22.72
CA GLN A 149 -11.86 -14.06 -21.71
C GLN A 149 -10.85 -14.59 -20.70
N MET A 150 -10.95 -14.12 -19.44
CA MET A 150 -10.17 -14.66 -18.34
C MET A 150 -10.64 -16.08 -18.03
N ARG A 151 -9.79 -17.07 -18.27
CA ARG A 151 -9.99 -18.42 -17.74
C ARG A 151 -9.57 -18.42 -16.27
N CYS A 152 -10.54 -18.50 -15.37
CA CYS A 152 -10.30 -18.84 -13.98
C CYS A 152 -10.10 -20.35 -13.88
N SER A 153 -8.95 -20.76 -13.35
CA SER A 153 -8.69 -22.11 -12.83
C SER A 153 -8.93 -22.11 -11.33
#